data_AF-W0JV79-F1
#
_entry.id   AF-W0JV79-F1
#
_cell.length_a   1.000
_cell.length_b   1.000
_cell.length_c   1.000
_cell.angle_alpha   90.00
_cell.angle_beta   90.00
_cell.angle_gamma   90.00
#
_symmetry.space_group_name_H-M   'P 1'
#
loop_
_entity.id
_entity.type
_entity.pdbx_description
1 polymer ?
#
loop_
_entity_poly.entity_id
_entity_poly.type
_entity_poly.pdbx_seq_one_letter_code
_entity_poly.pdbx_strand_id
1 'polypeptide(L)' 'MVYKVLEYEGPMTQEALVVESRLCSRTVRYGLRKLEAEGIVDSRVSLDDARQSVYRICDT' A
#
# COMPACT_ATOMS: atom_id res chain seq x y z
N MET A 1 10.67 2.71 -0.79
CA MET A 1 10.20 2.24 -2.11
C MET A 1 8.68 2.17 -2.15
N VAL A 2 8.01 1.41 -1.27
CA VAL A 2 6.53 1.33 -1.22
C VAL A 2 5.83 2.69 -1.21
N TYR A 3 6.26 3.63 -0.36
CA TYR A 3 5.71 4.99 -0.32
C TYR A 3 5.76 5.70 -1.68
N LYS A 4 6.90 5.63 -2.38
CA LYS A 4 7.06 6.30 -3.68
C LYS A 4 6.14 5.72 -4.74
N VAL A 5 5.92 4.41 -4.72
CA VAL A 5 4.95 3.79 -5.64
C VAL A 5 3.54 4.31 -5.37
N LEU A 6 3.11 4.38 -4.10
CA LEU A 6 1.82 4.98 -3.75
C LEU A 6 1.73 6.47 -4.10
N GLU A 7 2.84 7.20 -4.01
CA GLU A 7 2.91 8.63 -4.35
C GLU A 7 2.75 8.88 -5.86
N TYR A 8 3.35 8.03 -6.71
CA TYR A 8 3.29 8.19 -8.16
C TYR A 8 2.04 7.58 -8.79
N GLU A 9 1.66 6.37 -8.35
CA GLU A 9 0.59 5.58 -8.98
C GLU A 9 -0.74 5.71 -8.23
N GLY A 10 -0.73 6.28 -7.02
CA GLY A 10 -1.92 6.47 -6.20
C GLY A 10 -2.36 5.23 -5.40
N PRO A 11 -3.60 5.25 -4.88
CA PRO A 11 -4.11 4.19 -4.03
C PRO A 11 -4.23 2.85 -4.75
N MET A 12 -3.72 1.78 -4.15
CA MET A 12 -3.76 0.45 -4.77
C MET A 12 -3.71 -0.68 -3.74
N THR A 13 -3.97 -1.91 -4.20
CA THR A 13 -3.93 -3.10 -3.35
C THR A 13 -2.48 -3.52 -3.03
N GLN A 14 -2.31 -4.34 -2.00
CA GLN A 14 -1.00 -4.92 -1.68
C GLN A 14 -0.43 -5.74 -2.84
N GLU A 15 -1.28 -6.42 -3.62
CA GLU A 15 -0.87 -7.22 -4.77
C GLU A 15 -0.35 -6.33 -5.91
N ALA A 16 -1.05 -5.24 -6.22
CA ALA A 16 -0.58 -4.24 -7.18
C ALA A 16 0.77 -3.65 -6.73
N LEU A 17 0.93 -3.32 -5.44
CA LEU A 17 2.20 -2.82 -4.90
C LEU A 17 3.36 -3.80 -5.09
N VAL A 18 3.11 -5.11 -4.99
CA VAL A 18 4.12 -6.14 -5.25
C VAL A 18 4.58 -6.10 -6.70
N VAL A 19 3.63 -5.98 -7.62
CA VAL A 19 3.92 -5.92 -9.06
C VAL A 19 4.67 -4.63 -9.39
N GLU A 20 4.12 -3.47 -9.02
CA GLU A 20 4.67 -2.16 -9.40
C GLU A 20 6.02 -1.87 -8.74
N SER A 21 6.16 -2.20 -7.44
CA SER A 21 7.44 -1.99 -6.75
C SER A 21 8.53 -3.00 -7.15
N ARG A 22 8.15 -4.11 -7.80
CA ARG A 22 9.01 -5.27 -8.08
C ARG A 22 9.67 -5.85 -6.83
N LEU A 23 9.09 -5.61 -5.66
CA LEU A 23 9.54 -6.17 -4.38
C LEU A 23 8.76 -7.44 -4.08
N CYS A 24 9.37 -8.34 -3.31
CA CYS A 24 8.63 -9.49 -2.82
C CYS A 24 7.52 -9.06 -1.86
N SER A 25 6.46 -9.87 -1.77
CA SER A 25 5.28 -9.54 -0.94
C SER A 25 5.60 -9.36 0.54
N ARG A 26 6.64 -10.03 1.06
CA ARG A 26 7.09 -9.83 2.45
C ARG A 26 7.62 -8.41 2.67
N THR A 27 8.42 -7.90 1.74
CA THR A 27 8.99 -6.54 1.85
C THR A 27 7.91 -5.47 1.68
N VAL A 28 6.95 -5.67 0.77
CA VAL A 28 5.80 -4.76 0.64
C VAL A 28 5.00 -4.72 1.93
N ARG A 29 4.61 -5.88 2.48
CA ARG A 29 3.90 -5.97 3.77
C ARG A 29 4.64 -5.28 4.91
N TYR A 30 5.94 -5.50 5.00
CA TYR A 30 6.77 -4.87 6.01
C TYR A 30 6.79 -3.34 5.85
N GLY A 31 6.95 -2.85 4.62
CA GLY A 31 6.92 -1.43 4.30
C GLY A 31 5.57 -0.79 4.65
N LEU A 32 4.47 -1.40 4.23
CA LEU A 32 3.12 -0.93 4.56
C LEU A 32 2.88 -0.88 6.06
N ARG A 33 3.18 -1.95 6.80
CA ARG A 33 3.04 -1.96 8.26
C ARG A 33 3.83 -0.85 8.94
N LYS A 34 5.06 -0.59 8.47
CA LYS A 34 5.89 0.49 9.04
C LYS A 34 5.29 1.86 8.74
N LEU A 35 4.83 2.09 7.52
CA LEU A 35 4.21 3.37 7.11
C LEU A 35 2.87 3.61 7.80
N GLU A 36 2.06 2.57 8.00
CA GLU A 36 0.81 2.63 8.78
C GLU A 36 1.10 2.94 10.25
N ALA A 37 2.11 2.31 10.85
CA ALA A 37 2.51 2.58 12.23
C ALA A 37 3.01 4.03 12.43
N GLU A 38 3.58 4.63 11.39
CA GLU A 38 4.00 6.04 11.37
C GLU A 38 2.87 7.00 10.95
N GLY A 39 1.67 6.49 10.62
CA GLY A 39 0.50 7.30 10.22
C GLY A 39 0.62 7.94 8.83
N ILE A 40 1.58 7.50 8.01
CA ILE A 40 1.85 8.04 6.67
C ILE A 40 0.94 7.41 5.61
N VAL A 41 0.55 6.16 5.83
CA VAL A 41 -0.34 5.39 4.95
C VAL A 41 -1.51 4.87 5.77
N ASP A 42 -2.68 4.83 5.14
CA ASP A 42 -3.89 4.25 5.68
C ASP A 42 -4.46 3.20 4.70
N SER A 43 -5.29 2.31 5.20
CA SER A 43 -5.91 1.26 4.39
C SER A 43 -7.42 1.22 4.57
N ARG A 44 -8.11 0.88 3.48
CA ARG A 44 -9.55 0.64 3.45
C ARG A 44 -9.86 -0.67 2.76
N VAL A 45 -11.01 -1.26 3.08
CA VAL A 45 -11.51 -2.43 2.36
C VAL A 45 -11.72 -2.07 0.89
N SER A 46 -11.26 -2.94 -0.01
CA SER A 46 -11.50 -2.79 -1.45
C SER A 46 -12.99 -2.97 -1.76
N LEU A 47 -13.51 -2.14 -2.67
CA LEU A 47 -14.89 -2.25 -3.13
C LEU A 47 -15.09 -3.45 -4.07
N ASP A 48 -14.05 -3.85 -4.81
CA ASP A 48 -14.12 -4.96 -5.76
C ASP A 48 -13.98 -6.34 -5.08
N ASP A 49 -13.16 -6.44 -4.02
CA ASP A 49 -13.02 -7.63 -3.18
C ASP A 49 -12.83 -7.22 -1.72
N ALA A 50 -13.86 -7.43 -0.90
CA ALA A 50 -13.84 -7.05 0.52
C ALA A 50 -12.77 -7.77 1.37
N ARG A 51 -12.12 -8.82 0.83
CA ARG A 51 -10.99 -9.50 1.49
C ARG A 51 -9.66 -8.77 1.27
N GLN A 52 -9.61 -7.84 0.32
CA GLN A 52 -8.43 -7.07 0.00
C GLN A 52 -8.49 -5.67 0.64
N SER A 53 -7.32 -5.15 0.97
CA SER A 53 -7.15 -3.76 1.40
C SER A 53 -6.54 -2.93 0.28
N VAL A 54 -7.06 -1.72 0.09
CA VAL A 54 -6.47 -0.66 -0.73
C VAL A 54 -5.74 0.30 0.18
N TYR A 55 -4.46 0.52 -0.10
CA TYR A 55 -3.57 1.40 0.65
C TYR A 55 -3.46 2.75 -0.04
N ARG A 56 -3.44 3.83 0.73
CA ARG A 56 -3.32 5.22 0.24
C ARG A 56 -2.42 6.02 1.17
N ILE A 57 -1.76 7.04 0.63
CA ILE A 57 -1.05 8.02 1.46
C ILE A 57 -2.10 8.84 2.23
N CYS A 58 -1.83 9.14 3.49
CA CYS A 58 -2.62 10.08 4.26
C CYS A 58 -2.42 11.48 3.66
N ASP A 59 -3.49 12.12 3.20
CA ASP A 59 -3.42 13.53 2.82
C ASP A 59 -3.07 14.33 4.08
N THR A 60 -1.97 15.09 4.00
CA THR A 60 -1.53 16.01 5.06
C THR A 60 -2.35 17.30 5.04
#